data_AF-A0A8T3P1Y1-F1
#
_entry.id   AF-A0A8T3P1Y1-F1
#
_cell.length_a   1.000
_cell.length_b   1.000
_cell.length_c   1.000
_cell.angle_alpha   90.00
_cell.angle_beta   90.00
_cell.angle_gamma   90.00
#
_symmetry.space_group_name_H-M   'P 1'
#
loop_
_entity.id
_entity.type
_entity.pdbx_description
1 polymer ?
#
loop_
_entity_poly.entity_id
_entity_poly.type
_entity_poly.pdbx_seq_one_letter_code
_entity_poly.pdbx_strand_id
1 'polypeptide(L)'
;MEKESPFAFFTPYELYPKFLAEYFRDYLGDRARLNAENLPQNFKKLSYQEDAVFAAQQMLKSYGGVFISDVVGLGKTYISALLALQLDGRCLIIAPPSLLDENSPGSWPRVFRDFCIPGHKCVSIGKLEEIIAQGVEFYKYVFIDESQRFKATRRSATSTSRASARARVSSWSPPRRTTTRSTTSTVS
;
A
#
# COMPACT_ATOMS: atom_id res chain seq x y z
N MET A 1 16.62 -48.50 28.79
CA MET A 1 16.65 -47.07 29.13
C MET A 1 15.97 -46.32 28.00
N GLU A 2 14.66 -46.13 28.12
CA GLU A 2 13.88 -45.30 27.21
C GLU A 2 14.33 -43.86 27.41
N LYS A 3 14.81 -43.21 26.35
CA LYS A 3 15.18 -41.80 26.40
C LYS A 3 13.89 -41.01 26.45
N GLU A 4 13.59 -40.42 27.61
CA GLU A 4 12.55 -39.40 27.67
C GLU A 4 12.88 -38.30 26.65
N SER A 5 11.87 -38.00 25.84
CA SER A 5 11.92 -36.94 24.85
C SER A 5 12.24 -35.61 25.55
N PRO A 6 13.23 -34.82 25.09
CA PRO A 6 13.63 -33.56 25.73
C PRO A 6 12.59 -32.43 25.55
N PHE A 7 11.43 -32.74 24.97
CA PHE A 7 10.36 -31.78 24.71
C PHE A 7 9.40 -31.72 25.89
N ALA A 8 9.07 -30.50 26.32
CA ALA A 8 8.08 -30.25 27.36
C ALA A 8 6.73 -30.90 26.99
N PHE A 9 6.19 -31.72 27.90
CA PHE A 9 4.84 -32.29 27.75
C PHE A 9 3.79 -31.18 27.88
N PHE A 10 3.16 -30.83 26.77
CA PHE A 10 1.99 -29.94 26.76
C PHE A 10 0.72 -30.75 26.58
N THR A 11 -0.30 -30.44 27.35
CA THR A 11 -1.64 -30.95 27.07
C THR A 11 -2.18 -30.32 25.77
N PRO A 12 -3.06 -31.00 25.01
CA PRO A 12 -3.71 -30.40 23.85
C PRO A 12 -4.39 -29.05 24.16
N TYR A 13 -4.91 -28.92 25.39
CA TYR A 13 -5.50 -27.68 25.89
C TYR A 13 -4.49 -26.55 26.06
N GLU A 14 -3.25 -26.81 26.49
CA GLU A 14 -2.21 -25.78 26.61
C GLU A 14 -1.57 -25.43 25.27
N LEU A 15 -1.51 -26.40 24.36
CA LEU A 15 -0.97 -26.20 23.01
C LEU A 15 -1.87 -25.28 22.18
N TYR A 16 -3.19 -25.43 22.29
CA TYR A 16 -4.16 -24.66 21.51
C TYR A 16 -4.06 -23.12 21.68
N PRO A 17 -4.10 -22.55 22.91
CA PRO A 17 -3.96 -21.11 23.12
C PRO A 17 -2.55 -20.61 22.80
N LYS A 18 -1.49 -21.41 23.02
CA LYS A 18 -0.13 -21.05 22.59
C LYS A 18 -0.02 -20.97 21.07
N PHE A 19 -0.60 -21.92 20.35
CA PHE A 19 -0.66 -21.90 18.90
C PHE A 19 -1.42 -20.68 18.38
N LEU A 20 -2.59 -20.38 18.96
CA LEU A 20 -3.35 -19.18 18.61
C LEU A 20 -2.55 -17.90 18.88
N ALA A 21 -1.91 -17.80 20.05
CA ALA A 21 -1.11 -16.64 20.41
C ALA A 21 0.10 -16.45 19.49
N GLU A 22 0.76 -17.53 19.06
CA GLU A 22 1.86 -17.49 18.09
C GLU A 22 1.36 -17.13 16.69
N TYR A 23 0.32 -17.82 16.22
CA TYR A 23 -0.26 -17.63 14.89
C TYR A 23 -0.81 -16.21 14.68
N PHE A 24 -1.45 -15.64 15.70
CA PHE A 24 -1.97 -14.27 15.65
C PHE A 24 -1.02 -13.23 16.23
N ARG A 25 0.21 -13.59 16.63
CA ARG A 25 1.16 -12.64 17.24
C ARG A 25 1.38 -11.41 16.37
N ASP A 26 1.66 -11.62 15.08
CA ASP A 26 1.92 -10.54 14.14
C ASP A 26 0.64 -9.76 13.79
N TYR A 27 -0.53 -10.42 13.86
CA TYR A 27 -1.82 -9.78 13.64
C TYR A 27 -2.27 -8.92 14.84
N LEU A 28 -1.90 -9.30 16.06
CA LEU A 28 -2.28 -8.61 17.29
C LEU A 28 -1.23 -7.58 17.74
N GLY A 29 0.06 -7.88 17.52
CA GLY A 29 1.20 -7.07 17.97
C GLY A 29 1.37 -5.77 17.19
N ASP A 30 1.02 -5.77 15.90
CA ASP A 30 1.17 -4.61 15.02
C ASP A 30 -0.04 -3.66 15.03
N ARG A 31 -1.00 -3.85 15.95
CA ARG A 31 -2.04 -2.83 16.22
C ARG A 31 -1.40 -1.64 16.94
N ALA A 32 -0.49 -0.95 16.26
CA ALA A 32 0.00 0.36 16.63
C ALA A 32 -1.21 1.29 16.66
N ARG A 33 -1.82 1.41 17.84
CA ARG A 33 -2.88 2.36 18.08
C ARG A 33 -2.31 3.73 17.76
N LEU A 34 -2.97 4.45 16.85
CA LEU A 34 -2.63 5.82 16.53
C LEU A 34 -2.41 6.60 17.84
N ASN A 35 -1.20 7.13 18.03
CA ASN A 35 -0.88 7.95 19.19
C ASN A 35 -1.78 9.18 19.17
N ALA A 36 -2.56 9.37 20.22
CA ALA A 36 -3.53 10.47 20.31
C ALA A 36 -2.87 11.85 20.18
N GLU A 37 -1.58 11.96 20.52
CA GLU A 37 -0.76 13.17 20.42
C GLU A 37 -0.51 13.62 18.98
N ASN A 38 -0.54 12.70 18.01
CA ASN A 38 -0.32 13.00 16.59
C ASN A 38 -1.62 13.33 15.85
N LEU A 39 -2.76 13.29 16.53
CA LEU A 39 -4.06 13.56 15.94
C LEU A 39 -4.45 15.04 16.15
N PRO A 40 -5.17 15.66 15.21
CA PRO A 40 -5.68 17.02 15.39
C PRO A 40 -6.57 17.12 16.65
N GLN A 41 -6.49 18.26 17.35
CA GLN A 41 -7.16 18.49 18.66
C GLN A 41 -8.68 18.21 18.68
N ASN A 42 -9.36 18.31 17.54
CA ASN A 42 -10.80 18.07 17.40
C ASN A 42 -11.14 16.83 16.54
N PHE A 43 -10.17 15.95 16.31
CA PHE A 43 -10.40 14.76 15.49
C PHE A 43 -11.12 13.67 16.29
N LYS A 44 -12.35 13.35 15.87
CA LYS A 44 -13.10 12.24 16.45
C LYS A 44 -12.56 10.93 15.92
N LYS A 45 -11.88 10.18 16.79
CA LYS A 45 -11.41 8.83 16.49
C LYS A 45 -12.59 7.88 16.32
N LEU A 46 -12.68 7.22 15.17
CA LEU A 46 -13.72 6.24 14.87
C LEU A 46 -13.06 4.86 14.74
N SER A 47 -13.59 3.85 15.45
CA SER A 47 -13.00 2.51 15.51
C SER A 47 -12.83 1.88 14.12
N TYR A 48 -13.82 2.05 13.23
CA TYR A 48 -13.74 1.51 11.88
C TYR A 48 -12.59 2.11 11.07
N GLN A 49 -12.19 3.37 11.34
CA GLN A 49 -11.07 4.00 10.65
C GLN A 49 -9.75 3.39 11.11
N GLU A 50 -9.62 3.05 12.40
CA GLU A 50 -8.44 2.35 12.92
C GLU A 50 -8.29 0.97 12.31
N ASP A 51 -9.38 0.20 12.28
CA ASP A 51 -9.39 -1.14 11.71
C ASP A 51 -9.07 -1.09 10.20
N ALA A 52 -9.60 -0.10 9.48
CA ALA A 52 -9.30 0.11 8.06
C ALA A 52 -7.83 0.47 7.82
N VAL A 53 -7.24 1.34 8.66
CA VAL A 53 -5.82 1.72 8.58
C VAL A 53 -4.93 0.51 8.85
N PHE A 54 -5.23 -0.27 9.89
CA PHE A 54 -4.49 -1.48 10.20
C PHE A 54 -4.53 -2.48 9.04
N ALA A 55 -5.71 -2.78 8.50
CA ALA A 55 -5.84 -3.65 7.35
C ALA A 55 -5.07 -3.12 6.13
N ALA A 56 -5.13 -1.81 5.87
CA ALA A 56 -4.43 -1.18 4.77
C ALA A 56 -2.91 -1.25 4.93
N GLN A 57 -2.39 -1.07 6.15
CA GLN A 57 -0.97 -1.20 6.45
C GLN A 57 -0.47 -2.63 6.18
N GLN A 58 -1.21 -3.65 6.62
CA GLN A 58 -0.84 -5.05 6.38
C GLN A 58 -0.87 -5.41 4.90
N MET A 59 -1.87 -4.94 4.15
CA MET A 59 -1.94 -5.13 2.69
C MET A 59 -0.79 -4.41 1.98
N LEU A 60 -0.47 -3.17 2.37
CA LEU A 60 0.63 -2.41 1.81
C LEU A 60 1.98 -3.10 2.05
N LYS A 61 2.23 -3.61 3.27
CA LYS A 61 3.44 -4.39 3.60
C LYS A 61 3.53 -5.69 2.78
N SER A 62 2.41 -6.38 2.60
CA SER A 62 2.38 -7.70 1.95
C SER A 62 2.44 -7.63 0.43
N TYR A 63 1.79 -6.64 -0.17
CA TYR A 63 1.56 -6.57 -1.63
C TYR A 63 2.19 -5.35 -2.29
N GLY A 64 2.72 -4.39 -1.53
CA GLY A 64 3.27 -3.13 -2.05
C GLY A 64 2.19 -2.14 -2.53
N GLY A 65 0.91 -2.41 -2.25
CA GLY A 65 -0.20 -1.53 -2.61
C GLY A 65 -1.50 -1.94 -1.92
N VAL A 66 -2.44 -0.99 -1.84
CA VAL A 66 -3.76 -1.19 -1.23
C VAL A 66 -4.80 -0.30 -1.91
N PHE A 67 -6.03 -0.80 -2.03
CA PHE A 67 -7.19 -0.03 -2.46
C PHE A 67 -8.12 0.25 -1.27
N ILE A 68 -8.47 1.52 -1.06
CA ILE A 68 -9.39 1.94 0.00
C ILE A 68 -10.78 2.17 -0.64
N SER A 69 -11.61 1.14 -0.60
CA SER A 69 -12.92 1.09 -1.26
C SER A 69 -14.07 1.09 -0.25
N ASP A 70 -14.28 2.24 0.38
CA ASP A 70 -15.40 2.51 1.27
C ASP A 70 -16.64 3.20 0.62
N VAL A 71 -17.81 3.22 1.30
CA VAL A 71 -18.97 4.00 0.84
C VAL A 71 -18.74 5.52 0.96
N VAL A 72 -19.44 6.30 0.14
CA VAL A 72 -19.27 7.76 0.08
C VAL A 72 -19.59 8.38 1.44
N GLY A 73 -18.72 9.28 1.93
CA GLY A 73 -18.91 9.99 3.20
C GLY A 73 -18.21 9.38 4.42
N LEU A 74 -17.50 8.26 4.28
CA LEU A 74 -16.79 7.61 5.40
C LEU A 74 -15.36 8.11 5.64
N GLY A 75 -14.93 9.14 4.90
CA GLY A 75 -13.67 9.82 5.16
C GLY A 75 -12.44 9.07 4.64
N LYS A 76 -12.47 8.58 3.39
CA LYS A 76 -11.30 7.98 2.72
C LYS A 76 -10.04 8.83 2.82
N THR A 77 -10.18 10.15 2.71
CA THR A 77 -9.10 11.13 2.89
C THR A 77 -8.50 11.06 4.30
N TYR A 78 -9.34 10.95 5.33
CA TYR A 78 -8.90 10.80 6.71
C TYR A 78 -8.24 9.43 6.96
N ILE A 79 -8.81 8.34 6.44
CA ILE A 79 -8.18 7.01 6.49
C ILE A 79 -6.79 7.06 5.83
N SER A 80 -6.67 7.75 4.69
CA SER A 80 -5.40 7.91 3.98
C SER A 80 -4.38 8.74 4.78
N ALA A 81 -4.83 9.81 5.43
CA ALA A 81 -3.98 10.62 6.31
C ALA A 81 -3.51 9.83 7.54
N LEU A 82 -4.41 9.06 8.16
CA LEU A 82 -4.08 8.18 9.27
C LEU A 82 -3.08 7.08 8.87
N LEU A 83 -3.24 6.52 7.68
CA LEU A 83 -2.27 5.58 7.13
C LEU A 83 -0.92 6.27 6.91
N ALA A 84 -0.91 7.45 6.29
CA ALA A 84 0.32 8.21 6.03
C ALA A 84 1.09 8.59 7.31
N LEU A 85 0.40 8.84 8.43
CA LEU A 85 1.04 9.06 9.75
C LEU A 85 1.88 7.87 10.22
N GLN A 86 1.55 6.65 9.79
CA GLN A 86 2.27 5.43 10.13
C GLN A 86 3.37 5.07 9.14
N LEU A 87 3.52 5.85 8.06
CA LEU A 87 4.44 5.56 6.97
C LEU A 87 5.66 6.46 7.01
N ASP A 88 6.84 5.83 7.09
CA ASP A 88 8.10 6.57 6.99
C ASP A 88 8.45 6.84 5.53
N GLY A 89 8.22 8.09 5.09
CA GLY A 89 8.63 8.58 3.77
C GLY A 89 7.76 9.72 3.24
N ARG A 90 8.24 10.36 2.17
CA ARG A 90 7.49 11.43 1.49
C ARG A 90 6.31 10.84 0.71
N CYS A 91 5.22 11.60 0.71
CA CYS A 91 3.96 11.21 0.08
C CYS A 91 3.62 12.14 -1.09
N LEU A 92 3.26 11.57 -2.24
CA LEU A 92 2.66 12.29 -3.35
C LEU A 92 1.16 12.00 -3.35
N ILE A 93 0.33 13.05 -3.41
CA ILE A 93 -1.12 12.94 -3.46
C ILE A 93 -1.57 13.42 -4.83
N ILE A 94 -2.31 12.59 -5.54
CA ILE A 94 -2.90 12.91 -6.84
C ILE A 94 -4.41 12.94 -6.68
N ALA A 95 -5.03 14.10 -6.86
CA ALA A 95 -6.47 14.27 -6.65
C ALA A 95 -7.08 15.29 -7.64
N PRO A 96 -8.41 15.30 -7.85
CA PRO A 96 -9.09 16.34 -8.62
C PRO A 96 -8.83 17.75 -8.05
N PRO A 97 -8.76 18.81 -8.88
CA PRO A 97 -8.52 20.18 -8.41
C PRO A 97 -9.46 20.66 -7.31
N SER A 98 -10.72 20.22 -7.32
CA SER A 98 -11.71 20.55 -6.28
C SER A 98 -11.35 20.03 -4.89
N LEU A 99 -10.54 18.98 -4.79
CA LEU A 99 -10.06 18.41 -3.53
C LEU A 99 -8.66 18.91 -3.14
N LEU A 100 -8.10 19.84 -3.92
CA LEU A 100 -6.79 20.45 -3.70
C LEU A 100 -6.89 21.92 -3.24
N ASP A 101 -8.10 22.44 -3.08
CA ASP A 101 -8.31 23.79 -2.56
C ASP A 101 -8.00 23.83 -1.05
N GLU A 102 -6.94 24.55 -0.66
CA GLU A 102 -6.50 24.66 0.73
C GLU A 102 -7.53 25.35 1.64
N ASN A 103 -8.44 26.13 1.06
CA ASN A 103 -9.50 26.80 1.82
C ASN A 103 -10.66 25.86 2.13
N SER A 104 -10.79 24.75 1.39
CA SER A 104 -11.89 23.82 1.54
C SER A 104 -11.65 22.86 2.72
N PRO A 105 -12.59 22.74 3.68
CA PRO A 105 -12.49 21.76 4.75
C PRO A 105 -12.55 20.34 4.17
N GLY A 106 -11.60 19.50 4.54
CA GLY A 106 -11.51 18.12 4.04
C GLY A 106 -10.75 17.97 2.72
N SER A 107 -10.19 19.05 2.16
CA SER A 107 -9.25 18.95 1.05
C SER A 107 -7.98 18.23 1.46
N TRP A 108 -7.35 17.56 0.50
CA TRP A 108 -6.12 16.79 0.75
C TRP A 108 -5.00 17.64 1.39
N PRO A 109 -4.67 18.85 0.90
CA PRO A 109 -3.63 19.66 1.53
C PRO A 109 -3.96 20.04 2.97
N ARG A 110 -5.22 20.43 3.24
CA ARG A 110 -5.64 20.84 4.58
C ARG A 110 -5.60 19.67 5.54
N VAL A 111 -6.13 18.52 5.16
CA VAL A 111 -6.09 17.30 5.98
C VAL A 111 -4.65 16.88 6.25
N PHE A 112 -3.79 16.82 5.23
CA PHE A 112 -2.41 16.39 5.45
C PHE A 112 -1.61 17.36 6.33
N ARG A 113 -1.89 18.66 6.23
CA ARG A 113 -1.33 19.68 7.12
C ARG A 113 -1.87 19.56 8.54
N ASP A 114 -3.18 19.38 8.72
CA ASP A 114 -3.81 19.29 10.04
C ASP A 114 -3.32 18.07 10.82
N PHE A 115 -2.99 16.99 10.11
CA PHE A 115 -2.38 15.78 10.66
C PHE A 115 -0.84 15.87 10.74
N CYS A 116 -0.25 17.03 10.45
CA CYS A 116 1.20 17.28 10.52
C CYS A 116 2.05 16.26 9.73
N ILE A 117 1.53 15.75 8.60
CA ILE A 117 2.24 14.73 7.81
C ILE A 117 3.46 15.38 7.14
N PRO A 118 4.69 14.91 7.41
CA PRO A 118 5.87 15.56 6.85
C PRO A 118 6.06 15.24 5.37
N GLY A 119 6.61 16.20 4.61
CA GLY A 119 7.13 15.96 3.26
C GLY A 119 6.09 15.44 2.26
N HIS A 120 4.89 16.03 2.26
CA HIS A 120 3.84 15.70 1.30
C HIS A 120 3.73 16.75 0.17
N LYS A 121 3.27 16.34 -1.01
CA LYS A 121 2.90 17.25 -2.11
C LYS A 121 1.58 16.80 -2.71
N CYS A 122 0.65 17.75 -2.88
CA CYS A 122 -0.63 17.47 -3.52
C CYS A 122 -0.66 18.07 -4.92
N VAL A 123 -1.04 17.27 -5.92
CA VAL A 123 -1.01 17.66 -7.34
C VAL A 123 -2.26 17.18 -8.05
N SER A 124 -2.69 17.95 -9.05
CA SER A 124 -3.79 17.52 -9.90
C SER A 124 -3.28 16.62 -11.02
N ILE A 125 -4.16 15.79 -11.57
CA ILE A 125 -3.81 14.88 -12.67
C ILE A 125 -3.23 15.61 -13.90
N GLY A 126 -3.68 16.85 -14.16
CA GLY A 126 -3.20 17.66 -15.27
C GLY A 126 -1.77 18.20 -15.10
N LYS A 127 -1.19 18.08 -13.90
CA LYS A 127 0.20 18.51 -13.61
C LYS A 127 1.17 17.33 -13.51
N LEU A 128 0.75 16.12 -13.91
CA LEU A 128 1.56 14.92 -13.72
C LEU A 128 2.87 14.96 -14.52
N GLU A 129 2.85 15.47 -15.75
CA GLU A 129 4.04 15.61 -16.60
C GLU A 129 5.10 16.52 -15.98
N GLU A 130 4.66 17.64 -15.38
CA GLU A 130 5.51 18.59 -14.70
C GLU A 130 6.20 17.95 -13.47
N ILE A 131 5.46 17.12 -12.72
CA ILE A 131 6.00 16.40 -11.57
C ILE A 131 6.97 15.31 -11.98
N ILE A 132 6.68 14.57 -13.05
CA ILE A 132 7.60 13.57 -13.60
C ILE A 132 8.91 14.24 -14.02
N ALA A 133 8.85 15.42 -14.63
CA ALA A 133 10.03 16.19 -15.03
C ALA A 133 10.85 16.71 -13.84
N GLN A 134 10.21 17.02 -12.71
CA GLN A 134 10.87 17.46 -11.47
C GLN A 134 11.58 16.33 -10.71
N GLY A 135 11.33 15.07 -11.09
CA GLY A 135 11.78 13.89 -10.36
C GLY A 135 10.68 13.36 -9.43
N VAL A 136 10.62 12.04 -9.29
CA VAL A 136 9.62 11.34 -8.46
C VAL A 136 10.25 10.36 -7.48
N GLU A 137 11.56 10.15 -7.60
CA GLU A 137 12.38 9.23 -6.80
C GLU A 137 12.38 9.56 -5.30
N PHE A 138 12.06 10.79 -4.92
CA PHE A 138 11.99 11.20 -3.52
C PHE A 138 10.65 10.88 -2.86
N TYR A 139 9.62 10.47 -3.62
CA TYR A 139 8.35 10.00 -3.07
C TYR A 139 8.37 8.49 -2.89
N LYS A 140 8.15 8.04 -1.65
CA LYS A 140 8.06 6.61 -1.34
C LYS A 140 6.64 6.07 -1.49
N TYR A 141 5.65 6.92 -1.24
CA TYR A 141 4.24 6.56 -1.29
C TYR A 141 3.47 7.50 -2.20
N VAL A 142 2.51 6.95 -2.94
CA VAL A 142 1.62 7.70 -3.82
C VAL A 142 0.19 7.37 -3.45
N PHE A 143 -0.58 8.40 -3.08
CA PHE A 143 -2.02 8.33 -2.85
C PHE A 143 -2.72 8.84 -4.09
N ILE A 144 -3.64 8.06 -4.63
CA ILE A 144 -4.39 8.40 -5.84
C ILE A 144 -5.87 8.40 -5.50
N ASP A 145 -6.47 9.59 -5.49
CA ASP A 145 -7.90 9.77 -5.36
C ASP A 145 -8.59 9.69 -6.72
N GLU A 146 -9.84 9.25 -6.75
CA GLU A 146 -10.61 9.07 -7.98
C GLU A 146 -9.87 8.21 -9.01
N SER A 147 -9.21 7.14 -8.55
CA SER A 147 -8.37 6.24 -9.37
C SER A 147 -9.10 5.69 -10.61
N GLN A 148 -10.44 5.61 -10.59
CA GLN A 148 -11.27 5.26 -11.74
C GLN A 148 -11.10 6.20 -12.94
N ARG A 149 -10.54 7.41 -12.75
CA ARG A 149 -10.17 8.33 -13.83
C ARG A 149 -8.93 7.87 -14.61
N PHE A 150 -8.13 6.97 -14.04
CA PHE A 150 -6.93 6.40 -14.67
C PHE A 150 -7.23 5.19 -15.56
N LYS A 151 -8.38 5.20 -16.24
CA LYS A 151 -8.66 4.17 -17.25
C LYS A 151 -7.75 4.40 -18.45
N ALA A 152 -6.90 3.43 -18.74
CA ALA A 152 -6.12 3.40 -19.96
C ALA A 152 -7.08 3.36 -21.16
N THR A 153 -7.23 4.50 -21.86
CA THR A 153 -7.65 4.42 -23.26
C THR A 153 -6.46 3.83 -23.99
N ARG A 154 -6.56 2.57 -24.43
CA ARG A 154 -5.59 1.95 -25.34
C ARG A 154 -5.67 2.69 -26.68
N ARG A 155 -5.10 3.90 -26.76
CA ARG A 155 -4.88 4.59 -28.02
C ARG A 155 -3.77 3.83 -28.74
N SER A 156 -4.11 3.37 -29.93
CA SER A 156 -3.26 2.66 -30.87
C SER A 156 -1.87 3.30 -30.98
N ALA A 157 -0.86 2.44 -30.98
CA ALA A 157 0.54 2.76 -31.14
C ALA A 157 0.79 3.74 -32.30
N THR A 158 1.52 4.82 -32.04
CA THR A 158 2.44 5.45 -33.00
C THR A 158 3.49 6.23 -32.21
N SER A 159 4.70 5.64 -32.16
CA SER A 159 6.03 6.25 -31.96
C SER A 159 6.12 7.52 -31.09
N THR A 160 6.55 7.34 -29.83
CA THR A 160 7.66 8.08 -29.15
C THR A 160 7.56 7.81 -27.64
N SER A 161 8.56 7.13 -27.06
CA SER A 161 9.01 7.37 -25.66
C SER A 161 10.09 6.36 -25.26
N ARG A 162 11.34 6.82 -25.33
CA ARG A 162 12.43 6.33 -24.46
C ARG A 162 12.36 7.13 -23.17
N ALA A 163 11.83 6.53 -22.11
CA ALA A 163 12.09 6.90 -20.72
C ALA A 163 11.64 5.75 -19.83
N SER A 164 12.42 4.67 -19.84
CA SER A 164 12.17 3.48 -19.02
C SER A 164 12.89 3.64 -17.69
N ALA A 165 12.22 4.20 -16.69
CA ALA A 165 12.46 3.87 -15.29
C ALA A 165 11.34 2.91 -14.84
N ARG A 166 11.74 1.78 -14.27
CA ARG A 166 10.95 0.56 -14.04
C ARG A 166 9.70 0.74 -13.17
N ALA A 167 8.58 0.19 -13.63
CA ALA A 167 7.73 -0.72 -12.86
C ALA A 167 6.98 -1.63 -13.85
N ARG A 168 7.43 -2.89 -13.95
CA ARG A 168 6.91 -3.87 -14.92
C ARG A 168 5.84 -4.71 -14.22
N VAL A 169 4.57 -4.47 -14.51
CA VAL A 169 3.51 -5.48 -14.34
C VAL A 169 3.47 -6.28 -15.63
N SER A 170 4.08 -7.46 -15.66
CA SER A 170 3.94 -8.41 -16.75
C SER A 170 3.26 -9.67 -16.24
N SER A 171 2.08 -9.92 -16.80
CA SER A 171 1.27 -11.14 -16.73
C SER A 171 2.09 -12.42 -16.53
N TRP A 172 1.77 -13.14 -15.46
CA TRP A 172 2.20 -14.53 -15.29
C TRP A 172 1.52 -15.38 -16.36
N SER A 173 2.31 -16.03 -17.22
CA SER A 173 1.89 -17.18 -18.02
C SER A 173 2.80 -18.36 -17.66
N PRO A 174 2.28 -19.58 -17.46
CA PRO A 174 3.09 -20.71 -17.08
C PRO A 174 3.96 -21.16 -18.26
N PRO A 175 5.19 -21.67 -18.02
CA PRO A 175 6.09 -22.07 -19.10
C PRO A 175 5.52 -23.30 -19.85
N ARG A 176 5.32 -23.16 -21.17
CA ARG A 176 5.10 -24.30 -22.07
C ARG A 176 6.41 -25.09 -22.19
N ARG A 177 6.36 -26.39 -21.89
CA ARG A 177 7.44 -27.32 -22.24
C ARG A 177 7.50 -27.44 -23.75
N THR A 178 8.56 -26.89 -24.34
CA THR A 178 8.96 -27.21 -25.71
C THR A 178 10.16 -28.14 -25.67
N THR A 179 9.91 -29.35 -26.13
CA THR A 179 10.85 -30.43 -26.47
C THR A 179 12.01 -29.90 -27.31
N THR A 180 13.24 -30.03 -26.83
CA THR A 180 14.44 -29.85 -27.66
C THR A 180 14.79 -31.20 -28.30
N ARG A 181 14.70 -31.27 -29.63
CA ARG A 181 15.33 -32.32 -30.45
C ARG A 181 16.84 -32.19 -30.30
N SER A 182 17.50 -33.29 -29.94
CA SER A 182 18.94 -33.46 -30.06
C SER A 182 19.29 -33.97 -31.47
N THR A 183 20.16 -33.24 -32.14
CA THR A 183 21.08 -33.70 -33.19
C THR A 183 22.46 -33.29 -32.64
N THR A 184 23.49 -34.10 -32.52
CA THR A 184 24.12 -35.01 -33.51
C THR A 184 25.23 -35.77 -32.76
N SER A 185 25.51 -37.06 -33.04
CA SER A 185 26.89 -37.57 -33.22
C SER A 185 26.92 -39.06 -33.56
N THR A 186 27.45 -39.33 -34.75
CA THR A 186 28.02 -40.61 -35.21
C THR A 186 29.32 -40.88 -34.46
N VAL A 187 29.50 -42.08 -33.90
CA VAL A 187 30.82 -42.71 -33.70
C VAL A 187 30.66 -44.24 -33.82
N SER A 188 31.50 -44.81 -34.69
CA SER A 188 31.86 -46.24 -34.89
C SER A 188 30.84 -47.18 -35.53
#